data_AF-I4B9H9-F1
#
_entry.id   AF-I4B9H9-F1
#
_cell.length_a   1.000
_cell.length_b   1.000
_cell.length_c   1.000
_cell.angle_alpha   90.00
_cell.angle_beta   90.00
_cell.angle_gamma   90.00
#
_symmetry.space_group_name_H-M   'P 1'
#
loop_
_entity.id
_entity.type
_entity.pdbx_description
1 polymer ?
#
loop_
_entity_poly.entity_id
_entity_poly.type
_entity_poly.pdbx_seq_one_letter_code
_entity_poly.pdbx_strand_id
1 'polypeptide(L)'
;MKTLFDIQDISACIAESTHIPDAISRFMSHSTDLIESRQYFHEATGMLLMEMRMGDNAEGPPDHVHGGFTSAILDEAMGGAAWCNGYPVLAANINVSLRKSIPLNQTFYCAGKTERIDTRRIYTVGQIFDAEGKLYTSATAVFIRIPEALLIQSHQRFSKFASFNKMRQNGHSVSQILEAGKA
;
A
#
# COMPACT_ATOMS: atom_id res chain seq x y z
N MET A 1 14.96 -18.22 -4.41
CA MET A 1 13.54 -17.78 -4.47
C MET A 1 13.53 -16.39 -5.07
N LYS A 2 12.65 -16.10 -6.05
CA LYS A 2 12.63 -14.77 -6.70
C LYS A 2 11.61 -13.85 -6.03
N THR A 3 12.05 -12.63 -5.74
CA THR A 3 11.19 -11.47 -5.48
C THR A 3 10.37 -11.17 -6.74
N LEU A 4 9.21 -10.50 -6.57
CA LEU A 4 8.41 -10.09 -7.73
C LEU A 4 9.06 -8.91 -8.44
N PHE A 5 9.75 -8.07 -7.68
CA PHE A 5 10.56 -6.96 -8.15
C PHE A 5 11.70 -6.71 -7.15
N ASP A 6 12.81 -6.17 -7.62
CA ASP A 6 13.99 -5.95 -6.81
C ASP A 6 13.89 -4.62 -6.04
N ILE A 7 14.20 -4.66 -4.75
CA ILE A 7 14.39 -3.47 -3.89
C ILE A 7 15.74 -3.70 -3.21
N GLN A 8 16.79 -3.14 -3.80
CA GLN A 8 18.15 -3.40 -3.35
C GLN A 8 18.46 -2.72 -2.02
N ASP A 9 17.91 -1.53 -1.79
CA ASP A 9 18.04 -0.76 -0.55
C ASP A 9 16.71 -0.08 -0.22
N ILE A 10 16.01 -0.60 0.79
CA ILE A 10 14.74 -0.05 1.23
C ILE A 10 14.89 1.31 1.92
N SER A 11 16.00 1.55 2.61
CA SER A 11 16.26 2.83 3.29
C SER A 11 16.49 3.94 2.28
N ALA A 12 17.27 3.69 1.22
CA ALA A 12 17.45 4.64 0.12
C ALA A 12 16.12 4.90 -0.61
N CYS A 13 15.35 3.85 -0.89
CA CYS A 13 14.05 3.96 -1.56
C CYS A 13 13.06 4.81 -0.72
N ILE A 14 13.01 4.61 0.59
CA ILE A 14 12.19 5.42 1.51
C ILE A 14 12.67 6.87 1.54
N ALA A 15 13.98 7.11 1.57
CA ALA A 15 14.55 8.46 1.59
C ALA A 15 14.21 9.29 0.33
N GLU A 16 14.07 8.62 -0.82
CA GLU A 16 13.63 9.24 -2.09
C GLU A 16 12.11 9.28 -2.25
N SER A 17 11.35 8.79 -1.27
CA SER A 17 9.90 8.70 -1.34
C SER A 17 9.22 9.84 -0.59
N THR A 18 7.99 10.14 -1.01
CA THR A 18 7.13 11.10 -0.31
C THR A 18 6.40 10.40 0.84
N HIS A 19 6.60 10.85 2.07
CA HIS A 19 5.84 10.37 3.22
C HIS A 19 4.36 10.77 3.10
N ILE A 20 3.47 9.78 3.28
CA ILE A 20 2.02 9.97 3.32
C ILE A 20 1.60 10.04 4.80
N PRO A 21 1.10 11.18 5.29
CA PRO A 21 0.89 11.40 6.73
C PRO A 21 -0.24 10.57 7.34
N ASP A 22 -1.23 10.18 6.53
CA ASP A 22 -2.36 9.37 6.95
C ASP A 22 -2.34 8.03 6.22
N ALA A 23 -2.68 6.95 6.92
CA ALA A 23 -2.92 5.67 6.27
C ALA A 23 -4.04 5.80 5.23
N ILE A 24 -3.87 5.17 4.06
CA ILE A 24 -4.86 5.25 2.96
C ILE A 24 -6.21 4.69 3.41
N SER A 25 -6.23 3.65 4.25
CA SER A 25 -7.43 3.15 4.91
C SER A 25 -7.41 3.32 6.44
N ARG A 26 -8.62 3.45 7.01
CA ARG A 26 -8.80 3.48 8.47
C ARG A 26 -8.43 2.15 9.13
N PHE A 27 -8.48 1.05 8.38
CA PHE A 27 -8.15 -0.28 8.89
C PHE A 27 -6.65 -0.42 9.21
N MET A 28 -5.80 0.35 8.52
CA MET A 28 -4.34 0.39 8.70
C MET A 28 -3.85 1.63 9.45
N SER A 29 -4.76 2.36 10.11
CA SER A 29 -4.40 3.50 10.95
C SER A 29 -3.55 3.05 12.14
N HIS A 30 -2.60 3.91 12.54
CA HIS A 30 -1.67 3.62 13.62
C HIS A 30 -2.38 3.16 14.91
N SER A 31 -1.98 1.99 15.40
CA SER A 31 -2.41 1.39 16.64
C SER A 31 -1.25 0.57 17.20
N THR A 32 -0.76 0.93 18.39
CA THR A 32 0.37 0.24 19.04
C THR A 32 0.11 -1.25 19.24
N ASP A 33 -1.15 -1.62 19.45
CA ASP A 33 -1.52 -3.00 19.76
C ASP A 33 -1.78 -3.82 18.49
N LEU A 34 -2.11 -3.18 17.35
CA LEU A 34 -2.42 -3.88 16.09
C LEU A 34 -1.30 -3.68 15.05
N ILE A 35 -1.10 -2.44 14.61
CA ILE A 35 -0.09 -2.10 13.61
C ILE A 35 0.36 -0.65 13.76
N GLU A 36 1.66 -0.47 13.90
CA GLU A 36 2.32 0.81 13.70
C GLU A 36 2.82 0.83 12.26
N SER A 37 2.37 1.78 11.45
CA SER A 37 2.85 1.90 10.06
C SER A 37 3.14 3.32 9.65
N ARG A 38 4.13 3.49 8.78
CA ARG A 38 4.40 4.71 8.01
C ARG A 38 4.34 4.37 6.54
N GLN A 39 3.69 5.23 5.76
CA GLN A 39 3.49 4.99 4.33
C GLN A 39 4.27 6.00 3.50
N TYR A 40 4.81 5.53 2.39
CA TYR A 40 5.62 6.34 1.48
C TYR A 40 5.23 6.03 0.04
N PHE A 41 5.18 7.06 -0.80
CA PHE A 41 5.00 6.88 -2.24
C PHE A 41 6.28 7.22 -2.98
N HIS A 42 6.81 6.25 -3.73
CA HIS A 42 7.99 6.41 -4.56
C HIS A 42 7.57 6.75 -5.99
N GLU A 43 7.54 8.04 -6.32
CA GLU A 43 7.08 8.55 -7.63
C GLU A 43 7.78 7.89 -8.82
N ALA A 44 9.11 7.74 -8.76
CA ALA A 44 9.90 7.21 -9.87
C ALA A 44 9.50 5.79 -10.30
N THR A 45 8.95 5.00 -9.38
CA THR A 45 8.56 3.60 -9.61
C THR A 45 7.07 3.36 -9.52
N GLY A 46 6.29 4.37 -9.09
CA GLY A 46 4.86 4.25 -8.82
C GLY A 46 4.54 3.28 -7.68
N MET A 47 5.46 3.06 -6.75
CA MET A 47 5.30 2.11 -5.64
C MET A 47 4.77 2.80 -4.38
N LEU A 48 3.89 2.10 -3.66
CA LEU A 48 3.62 2.40 -2.27
C LEU A 48 4.49 1.50 -1.39
N LEU A 49 5.18 2.09 -0.44
CA LEU A 49 5.99 1.42 0.57
C LEU A 49 5.36 1.63 1.95
N MET A 50 5.44 0.62 2.79
CA MET A 50 5.02 0.68 4.19
C MET A 50 6.16 0.17 5.05
N GLU A 51 6.63 1.00 5.98
CA GLU A 51 7.41 0.56 7.14
C GLU A 51 6.41 0.19 8.23
N MET A 52 6.47 -1.02 8.77
CA MET A 52 5.43 -1.53 9.68
C MET A 52 5.98 -2.38 10.81
N ARG A 53 5.36 -2.26 11.99
CA ARG A 53 5.55 -3.15 13.14
C ARG A 53 4.18 -3.65 13.60
N MET A 54 3.99 -4.96 13.59
CA MET A 54 2.72 -5.59 13.99
C MET A 54 2.75 -5.87 15.49
N GLY A 55 1.73 -5.39 16.21
CA GLY A 55 1.57 -5.59 17.64
C GLY A 55 0.78 -6.86 17.98
N ASP A 56 0.59 -7.13 19.27
CA ASP A 56 0.05 -8.40 19.78
C ASP A 56 -1.37 -8.73 19.27
N ASN A 57 -2.21 -7.73 19.00
CA ASN A 57 -3.56 -7.95 18.46
C ASN A 57 -3.56 -8.37 16.97
N ALA A 58 -2.40 -8.36 16.31
CA ALA A 58 -2.24 -8.93 14.97
C ALA A 58 -1.96 -10.45 14.99
N GLU A 59 -1.86 -11.07 16.18
CA GLU A 59 -1.54 -12.48 16.34
C GLU A 59 -2.55 -13.41 15.64
N GLY A 60 -2.04 -14.45 14.99
CA GLY A 60 -2.82 -15.59 14.53
C GLY A 60 -2.31 -16.88 15.18
N PRO A 61 -1.26 -17.50 14.63
CA PRO A 61 -0.48 -18.49 15.37
C PRO A 61 0.29 -17.81 16.51
N PRO A 62 0.62 -18.53 17.60
CA PRO A 62 1.43 -17.98 18.69
C PRO A 62 2.69 -17.28 18.18
N ASP A 63 2.91 -16.05 18.64
CA ASP A 63 4.04 -15.15 18.32
C ASP A 63 4.15 -14.69 16.85
N HIS A 64 3.13 -14.96 16.02
CA HIS A 64 3.16 -14.67 14.59
C HIS A 64 1.90 -13.96 14.10
N VAL A 65 2.09 -13.09 13.10
CA VAL A 65 1.00 -12.34 12.47
C VAL A 65 0.00 -13.27 11.79
N HIS A 66 -1.28 -13.00 11.97
CA HIS A 66 -2.37 -13.71 11.32
C HIS A 66 -2.31 -13.58 9.80
N GLY A 67 -2.35 -14.69 9.06
CA GLY A 67 -2.23 -14.68 7.60
C GLY A 67 -3.31 -13.87 6.87
N GLY A 68 -4.51 -13.76 7.45
CA GLY A 68 -5.56 -12.85 6.96
C GLY A 68 -5.19 -11.38 7.13
N PHE A 69 -4.53 -11.01 8.24
CA PHE A 69 -4.05 -9.65 8.45
C PHE A 69 -2.88 -9.31 7.53
N THR A 70 -1.94 -10.26 7.35
CA THR A 70 -0.89 -10.17 6.33
C THR A 70 -1.46 -9.94 4.93
N SER A 71 -2.56 -10.60 4.58
CA SER A 71 -3.22 -10.43 3.28
C SER A 71 -3.83 -9.03 3.13
N ALA A 72 -4.40 -8.47 4.20
CA ALA A 72 -4.97 -7.12 4.19
C ALA A 72 -3.90 -6.02 4.10
N ILE A 73 -2.73 -6.21 4.70
CA ILE A 73 -1.58 -5.32 4.51
C ILE A 73 -1.17 -5.27 3.03
N LEU A 74 -1.15 -6.42 2.36
CA LEU A 74 -0.85 -6.49 0.93
C LEU A 74 -1.92 -5.82 0.07
N ASP A 75 -3.20 -5.96 0.42
CA ASP A 75 -4.30 -5.23 -0.23
C ASP A 75 -4.11 -3.72 -0.11
N GLU A 76 -3.82 -3.22 1.11
CA GLU A 76 -3.54 -1.80 1.37
C GLU A 76 -2.41 -1.29 0.49
N ALA A 77 -1.27 -1.99 0.46
CA ALA A 77 -0.11 -1.55 -0.29
C ALA A 77 -0.36 -1.56 -1.80
N MET A 78 -0.95 -2.63 -2.33
CA MET A 78 -1.21 -2.79 -3.75
C MET A 78 -2.31 -1.85 -4.26
N GLY A 79 -3.41 -1.75 -3.52
CA GLY A 79 -4.50 -0.83 -3.84
C GLY A 79 -4.06 0.62 -3.69
N GLY A 80 -3.39 0.93 -2.58
CA GLY A 80 -2.84 2.25 -2.31
C GLY A 80 -1.86 2.73 -3.39
N ALA A 81 -1.02 1.84 -3.93
CA ALA A 81 -0.19 2.15 -5.09
C ALA A 81 -1.04 2.59 -6.30
N ALA A 82 -2.12 1.88 -6.63
CA ALA A 82 -3.02 2.27 -7.72
C ALA A 82 -3.68 3.64 -7.46
N TRP A 83 -4.14 3.88 -6.23
CA TRP A 83 -4.72 5.17 -5.82
C TRP A 83 -3.71 6.31 -5.94
N CYS A 84 -2.49 6.16 -5.43
CA CYS A 84 -1.44 7.18 -5.54
C CYS A 84 -1.00 7.44 -6.99
N ASN A 85 -1.14 6.45 -7.87
CA ASN A 85 -0.97 6.62 -9.31
C ASN A 85 -2.18 7.32 -10.00
N GLY A 86 -3.17 7.80 -9.24
CA GLY A 86 -4.31 8.57 -9.74
C GLY A 86 -5.47 7.70 -10.24
N TYR A 87 -5.51 6.44 -9.82
CA TYR A 87 -6.56 5.51 -10.23
C TYR A 87 -7.46 5.12 -9.05
N PRO A 88 -8.68 5.65 -8.96
CA PRO A 88 -9.64 5.20 -7.96
C PRO A 88 -10.08 3.76 -8.28
N VAL A 89 -9.80 2.84 -7.36
CA VAL A 89 -10.03 1.42 -7.56
C VAL A 89 -10.60 0.71 -6.33
N LEU A 90 -11.24 -0.44 -6.58
CA LEU A 90 -11.56 -1.45 -5.57
C LEU A 90 -10.95 -2.80 -5.95
N ALA A 91 -10.55 -3.58 -4.95
CA ALA A 91 -10.05 -4.93 -5.16
C ALA A 91 -11.12 -5.83 -5.78
N ALA A 92 -10.76 -6.58 -6.82
CA ALA A 92 -11.62 -7.64 -7.38
C ALA A 92 -11.04 -9.04 -7.16
N ASN A 93 -9.71 -9.15 -7.20
CA ASN A 93 -9.03 -10.39 -6.88
C ASN A 93 -7.68 -10.10 -6.23
N ILE A 94 -7.34 -10.88 -5.21
CA ILE A 94 -6.04 -10.84 -4.54
C ILE A 94 -5.60 -12.30 -4.38
N ASN A 95 -4.42 -12.64 -4.89
CA ASN A 95 -3.80 -13.93 -4.71
C ASN A 95 -2.55 -13.76 -3.85
N VAL A 96 -2.56 -14.38 -2.67
CA VAL A 96 -1.50 -14.23 -1.67
C VAL A 96 -0.78 -15.56 -1.47
N SER A 97 0.55 -15.52 -1.51
CA SER A 97 1.43 -16.64 -1.16
C SER A 97 2.09 -16.38 0.18
N LEU A 98 1.55 -16.96 1.26
CA LEU A 98 2.13 -16.94 2.61
C LEU A 98 3.27 -17.97 2.69
N ARG A 99 4.51 -17.53 2.48
CA ARG A 99 5.66 -18.46 2.35
C ARG A 99 6.41 -18.67 3.66
N LYS A 100 6.45 -17.65 4.52
CA LYS A 100 7.08 -17.70 5.84
C LYS A 100 6.20 -16.99 6.86
N SER A 101 6.20 -17.49 8.08
CA SER A 101 5.56 -16.82 9.21
C SER A 101 6.26 -15.49 9.49
N ILE A 102 5.49 -14.47 9.82
CA ILE A 102 5.98 -13.14 10.16
C ILE A 102 5.90 -13.01 11.70
N PRO A 103 7.02 -12.92 12.41
CA PRO A 103 7.01 -12.70 13.85
C PRO A 103 6.37 -11.37 14.24
N LEU A 104 5.72 -11.33 15.41
CA LEU A 104 5.22 -10.10 16.01
C LEU A 104 6.36 -9.21 16.53
N ASN A 105 6.04 -7.94 16.76
CA ASN A 105 6.90 -6.96 17.44
C ASN A 105 8.26 -6.69 16.77
N GLN A 106 8.39 -7.00 15.49
CA GLN A 106 9.55 -6.70 14.65
C GLN A 106 9.17 -5.80 13.48
N THR A 107 10.12 -5.01 12.98
CA THR A 107 9.90 -4.14 11.83
C THR A 107 10.01 -4.94 10.53
N PHE A 108 9.00 -4.79 9.68
CA PHE A 108 8.94 -5.31 8.33
C PHE A 108 8.61 -4.20 7.34
N TYR A 109 8.80 -4.52 6.06
CA TYR A 109 8.45 -3.63 4.96
C TYR A 109 7.46 -4.32 4.04
N CYS A 110 6.47 -3.57 3.58
CA CYS A 110 5.58 -3.98 2.51
C CYS A 110 5.73 -3.03 1.33
N ALA A 111 5.80 -3.57 0.12
CA ALA A 111 5.80 -2.78 -1.11
C ALA A 111 4.68 -3.26 -2.02
N GLY A 112 3.90 -2.33 -2.56
CA GLY A 112 2.91 -2.54 -3.61
C GLY A 112 3.29 -1.74 -4.85
N LYS A 113 3.21 -2.37 -6.02
CA LYS A 113 3.56 -1.75 -7.30
C LYS A 113 2.48 -1.99 -8.34
N THR A 114 2.18 -0.97 -9.13
CA THR A 114 1.37 -1.13 -10.34
C THR A 114 2.24 -1.68 -11.47
N GLU A 115 1.90 -2.84 -12.03
CA GLU A 115 2.65 -3.43 -13.16
C GLU A 115 2.01 -3.11 -14.50
N ARG A 116 0.68 -3.11 -14.55
CA ARG A 116 -0.06 -2.92 -15.80
C ARG A 116 -1.38 -2.21 -15.55
N ILE A 117 -1.65 -1.20 -16.37
CA ILE A 117 -2.86 -0.39 -16.30
C ILE A 117 -3.61 -0.56 -17.62
N ASP A 118 -4.75 -1.24 -17.57
CA ASP A 118 -5.70 -1.28 -18.67
C ASP A 118 -6.79 -0.21 -18.46
N THR A 119 -7.74 -0.12 -19.41
CA THR A 119 -8.87 0.81 -19.31
C THR A 119 -9.68 0.64 -18.01
N ARG A 120 -9.96 -0.61 -17.60
CA ARG A 120 -10.80 -0.92 -16.42
C ARG A 120 -10.05 -1.67 -15.32
N ARG A 121 -9.01 -2.43 -15.65
CA ARG A 121 -8.29 -3.31 -14.72
C ARG A 121 -6.90 -2.76 -14.45
N ILE A 122 -6.49 -2.79 -13.20
CA ILE A 122 -5.13 -2.45 -12.78
C ILE A 122 -4.55 -3.68 -12.12
N TYR A 123 -3.41 -4.12 -12.62
CA TYR A 123 -2.70 -5.29 -12.14
C TYR A 123 -1.55 -4.80 -11.27
N THR A 124 -1.50 -5.32 -10.06
CA THR A 124 -0.55 -4.92 -9.05
C THR A 124 0.14 -6.14 -8.47
N VAL A 125 1.35 -5.92 -7.98
CA VAL A 125 2.13 -6.91 -7.26
C VAL A 125 2.54 -6.35 -5.92
N GLY A 126 2.66 -7.23 -4.93
CA GLY A 126 3.05 -6.85 -3.60
C GLY A 126 3.98 -7.87 -2.95
N GLN A 127 4.82 -7.40 -2.03
CA GLN A 127 5.69 -8.26 -1.24
C GLN A 127 5.95 -7.70 0.15
N ILE A 128 6.09 -8.61 1.12
CA ILE A 128 6.51 -8.32 2.50
C ILE A 128 7.89 -8.94 2.74
N PHE A 129 8.81 -8.14 3.25
CA PHE A 129 10.23 -8.47 3.43
C PHE A 129 10.82 -7.76 4.67
N ASP A 130 11.95 -8.24 5.17
CA ASP A 130 12.72 -7.58 6.25
C ASP A 130 13.76 -6.60 5.69
N ALA A 131 14.53 -5.95 6.57
CA ALA A 131 15.54 -4.95 6.18
C ALA A 131 16.64 -5.53 5.27
N GLU A 132 16.93 -6.82 5.39
CA GLU A 132 17.89 -7.55 4.57
C GLU A 132 17.30 -8.01 3.22
N GLY A 133 16.04 -7.68 2.92
CA GLY A 133 15.36 -8.04 1.68
C GLY A 133 14.87 -9.50 1.65
N LYS A 134 14.87 -10.21 2.78
CA LYS A 134 14.35 -11.58 2.83
C LYS A 134 12.84 -11.54 2.68
N LEU A 135 12.35 -12.16 1.62
CA LEU A 135 10.92 -12.28 1.35
C LEU A 135 10.21 -13.25 2.31
N TYR A 136 9.04 -12.83 2.82
CA TYR A 136 8.12 -13.61 3.67
C TYR A 136 6.81 -13.94 2.94
N THR A 137 6.21 -12.95 2.30
CA THR A 137 4.93 -13.09 1.60
C THR A 137 4.96 -12.32 0.30
N SER A 138 4.29 -12.82 -0.73
CA SER A 138 4.11 -12.11 -2.00
C SER A 138 2.67 -12.21 -2.47
N ALA A 139 2.20 -11.23 -3.24
CA ALA A 139 0.87 -11.24 -3.81
C ALA A 139 0.82 -10.65 -5.22
N THR A 140 -0.19 -11.08 -5.97
CA THR A 140 -0.64 -10.43 -7.21
C THR A 140 -2.10 -10.05 -7.03
N ALA A 141 -2.54 -8.93 -7.57
CA ALA A 141 -3.92 -8.51 -7.48
C ALA A 141 -4.44 -7.85 -8.75
N VAL A 142 -5.76 -7.91 -8.91
CA VAL A 142 -6.51 -7.19 -9.93
C VAL A 142 -7.47 -6.25 -9.24
N PHE A 143 -7.27 -4.97 -9.51
CA PHE A 143 -8.09 -3.87 -9.05
C PHE A 143 -8.96 -3.36 -10.20
N ILE A 144 -10.18 -2.93 -9.90
CA ILE A 144 -11.14 -2.42 -10.88
C ILE A 144 -11.30 -0.92 -10.68
N ARG A 145 -11.09 -0.15 -11.74
CA ARG A 145 -11.34 1.30 -11.75
C ARG A 145 -12.82 1.56 -11.54
N ILE A 146 -13.11 2.42 -10.57
CA ILE A 146 -14.47 2.84 -10.24
C ILE A 146 -14.65 4.29 -10.65
N PRO A 147 -15.72 4.62 -11.40
CA PRO A 147 -16.06 6.02 -11.68
C PRO A 147 -16.16 6.83 -10.39
N GLU A 148 -15.48 7.97 -10.35
CA GLU A 148 -15.37 8.82 -9.16
C GLU A 148 -16.74 9.27 -8.63
N ALA A 149 -17.69 9.57 -9.54
CA ALA A 149 -19.06 9.92 -9.19
C ALA A 149 -19.76 8.85 -8.34
N LEU A 150 -19.53 7.57 -8.64
CA LEU A 150 -20.09 6.46 -7.86
C LEU A 150 -19.46 6.37 -6.47
N LEU A 151 -18.15 6.62 -6.35
CA LEU A 151 -17.47 6.64 -5.06
C LEU A 151 -17.97 7.78 -4.18
N ILE A 152 -18.05 9.00 -4.73
CA ILE A 152 -18.56 10.18 -4.00
C ILE A 152 -20.00 9.95 -3.54
N GLN A 153 -20.85 9.37 -4.38
CA GLN A 153 -22.23 9.03 -4.02
C GLN A 153 -22.28 8.01 -2.87
N SER A 154 -21.37 7.03 -2.86
CA SER A 154 -21.32 6.01 -1.81
C SER A 154 -20.91 6.58 -0.45
N HIS A 155 -19.99 7.55 -0.41
CA HIS A 155 -19.57 8.21 0.83
C HIS A 155 -18.85 9.53 0.57
N GLN A 156 -19.21 10.59 1.31
CA GLN A 156 -18.60 11.93 1.22
C GLN A 156 -17.07 11.97 1.42
N ARG A 157 -16.47 10.96 2.09
CA ARG A 157 -15.01 10.90 2.28
C ARG A 157 -14.26 10.78 0.96
N PHE A 158 -14.90 10.24 -0.08
CA PHE A 158 -14.33 10.18 -1.42
C PHE A 158 -14.21 11.54 -2.11
N SER A 159 -14.90 12.59 -1.63
CA SER A 159 -14.74 13.95 -2.18
C SER A 159 -13.34 14.53 -1.98
N LYS A 160 -12.61 14.11 -0.94
CA LYS A 160 -11.19 14.51 -0.79
C LYS A 160 -10.31 13.87 -1.86
N PHE A 161 -10.60 12.61 -2.17
CA PHE A 161 -9.87 11.86 -3.20
C PHE A 161 -10.17 12.36 -4.63
N ALA A 162 -11.35 12.93 -4.87
CA ALA A 162 -11.68 13.61 -6.12
C ALA A 162 -10.65 14.71 -6.46
N SER A 163 -10.39 15.60 -5.49
CA SER A 163 -9.40 16.66 -5.64
C SER A 163 -8.00 16.10 -5.87
N PHE A 164 -7.61 15.07 -5.11
CA PHE A 164 -6.32 14.39 -5.29
C PHE A 164 -6.17 13.82 -6.71
N ASN A 165 -7.16 13.06 -7.20
CA ASN A 165 -7.13 12.45 -8.52
C ASN A 165 -7.04 13.50 -9.64
N LYS A 166 -7.80 14.60 -9.51
CA LYS A 166 -7.74 15.71 -10.47
C LYS A 166 -6.34 16.33 -10.54
N MET A 167 -5.69 16.53 -9.40
CA MET A 167 -4.32 17.05 -9.38
C MET A 167 -3.31 16.05 -9.94
N ARG A 168 -3.44 14.74 -9.64
CA ARG A 168 -2.60 13.71 -10.26
C ARG A 168 -2.74 13.69 -11.78
N GLN A 169 -3.96 13.80 -12.31
CA GLN A 169 -4.23 13.86 -13.76
C GLN A 169 -3.63 15.10 -14.42
N ASN A 170 -3.49 16.20 -13.68
CA ASN A 170 -2.82 17.42 -14.14
C ASN A 170 -1.29 17.34 -14.05
N GLY A 171 -0.72 16.18 -13.68
CA GLY A 171 0.72 15.96 -13.63
C GLY A 171 1.39 16.37 -12.31
N HIS A 172 0.63 16.71 -11.27
CA HIS A 172 1.21 16.99 -9.96
C HIS A 172 1.69 15.70 -9.30
N SER A 173 2.87 15.76 -8.66
CA SER A 173 3.36 14.71 -7.77
C SER A 173 2.54 14.64 -6.48
N VAL A 174 2.57 13.50 -5.79
CA VAL A 174 1.97 13.32 -4.46
C VAL A 174 2.50 14.35 -3.47
N SER A 175 3.81 14.65 -3.51
CA SER A 175 4.42 15.69 -2.66
C SER A 175 3.78 17.06 -2.89
N GLN A 176 3.64 17.50 -4.14
CA GLN A 176 2.99 18.77 -4.48
C GLN A 176 1.53 18.83 -4.04
N ILE A 177 0.80 17.71 -4.12
CA ILE A 177 -0.61 17.64 -3.68
C ILE A 177 -0.71 17.76 -2.15
N LEU A 178 0.16 17.07 -1.42
CA LEU A 178 0.18 17.13 0.04
C LEU A 178 0.56 18.52 0.57
N GLU A 179 1.46 19.23 -0.13
CA GLU A 179 1.81 20.62 0.19
C GLU A 179 0.63 21.58 -0.04
N ALA A 180 -0.09 21.42 -1.15
CA ALA A 180 -1.27 22.24 -1.45
C ALA A 180 -2.41 22.06 -0.44
N GLY A 181 -2.54 20.87 0.16
CA GLY A 181 -3.57 20.58 1.17
C GLY A 181 -3.27 21.10 2.58
N LYS A 182 -2.06 21.63 2.82
CA LYS A 182 -1.66 22.25 4.09
C LYS A 182 -1.92 23.77 4.14
N ALA A 183 -2.16 24.39 2.97
CA ALA A 183 -2.51 25.80 2.82
C ALA A 183 -4.01 26.03 3.05
#